data_AF-A0A2A5BHE8-F1
#
_entry.id   AF-A0A2A5BHE8-F1
#
_cell.length_a   1.000
_cell.length_b   1.000
_cell.length_c   1.000
_cell.angle_alpha   90.00
_cell.angle_beta   90.00
_cell.angle_gamma   90.00
#
_symmetry.space_group_name_H-M   'P 1'
#
loop_
_entity.id
_entity.type
_entity.pdbx_description
1 polymer ?
#
loop_
_entity_poly.entity_id
_entity_poly.type
_entity_poly.pdbx_seq_one_letter_code
_entity_poly.pdbx_strand_id
1 'polypeptide(L)'
;MTKNNFTLRIYINSRFQGYKNASKYNIALFNGTLDIHGAGKWLLDLIPLDQLVMNRAKLSEELFTMIMETSKDIFPLITTNELLAARLYYYPASRRKEPAAGFCIMDVRRNNIFVVLTDDRFNVDINGIYPLNTITAEKQGRKIADFIASSENDPIAA
;
A
#
# COMPACT_ATOMS: atom_id res chain seq x y z
N MET A 1 12.74 11.01 -14.91
CA MET A 1 12.43 9.89 -13.99
C MET A 1 12.18 8.65 -14.82
N THR A 2 12.92 7.57 -14.56
CA THR A 2 12.67 6.25 -15.17
C THR A 2 11.30 5.77 -14.67
N LYS A 3 10.33 5.52 -15.56
CA LYS A 3 9.06 4.90 -15.16
C LYS A 3 9.37 3.47 -14.69
N ASN A 4 9.46 3.26 -13.38
CA ASN A 4 9.59 1.93 -12.81
C ASN A 4 8.31 1.14 -13.11
N ASN A 5 8.41 0.08 -13.93
CA ASN A 5 7.23 -0.70 -14.28
C ASN A 5 6.80 -1.56 -13.07
N PHE A 6 5.56 -1.41 -12.62
CA PHE A 6 5.06 -2.09 -11.44
C PHE A 6 3.60 -2.57 -11.60
N THR A 7 3.21 -3.50 -10.72
CA THR A 7 1.81 -3.86 -10.50
C THR A 7 1.50 -3.89 -9.00
N LEU A 8 0.52 -3.11 -8.59
CA LEU A 8 -0.07 -3.09 -7.27
C LEU A 8 -1.33 -3.96 -7.26
N ARG A 9 -1.45 -4.85 -6.28
CA ARG A 9 -2.58 -5.76 -6.07
C ARG A 9 -3.11 -5.59 -4.66
N ILE A 10 -4.42 -5.40 -4.50
CA ILE A 10 -5.08 -5.34 -3.20
C ILE A 10 -6.06 -6.52 -3.10
N TYR A 11 -6.03 -7.18 -1.95
CA TYR A 11 -6.85 -8.31 -1.58
C TYR A 11 -7.70 -7.91 -0.38
N ILE A 12 -9.01 -7.97 -0.50
CA ILE A 12 -9.93 -7.80 0.63
C ILE A 12 -9.72 -8.99 1.57
N ASN A 13 -9.18 -8.71 2.75
CA ASN A 13 -9.02 -9.71 3.79
C ASN A 13 -10.18 -9.59 4.77
N SER A 14 -11.18 -10.47 4.71
CA SER A 14 -12.34 -10.42 5.61
C SER A 14 -12.02 -10.67 7.09
N ARG A 15 -10.76 -10.96 7.45
CA ARG A 15 -10.33 -11.36 8.80
C ARG A 15 -9.68 -10.25 9.63
N PHE A 16 -9.90 -8.97 9.31
CA PHE A 16 -9.30 -7.81 9.99
C PHE A 16 -9.52 -7.66 11.51
N GLN A 17 -10.25 -8.56 12.19
CA GLN A 17 -10.58 -8.39 13.62
C GLN A 17 -9.59 -9.03 14.61
N GLY A 18 -8.52 -9.69 14.17
CA GLY A 18 -7.67 -10.45 15.10
C GLY A 18 -6.18 -10.23 14.90
N TYR A 19 -5.63 -9.18 15.51
CA TYR A 19 -4.18 -9.11 15.73
C TYR A 19 -3.75 -10.24 16.67
N LYS A 20 -3.34 -11.39 16.12
CA LYS A 20 -2.75 -12.49 16.90
C LYS A 20 -1.23 -12.56 16.69
N ASN A 21 -0.53 -12.01 17.68
CA ASN A 21 0.84 -12.28 18.16
C ASN A 21 2.05 -12.33 17.20
N ALA A 22 3.17 -11.94 17.79
CA ALA A 22 4.47 -11.70 17.19
C ALA A 22 5.15 -12.94 16.60
N SER A 23 5.33 -12.98 15.28
CA SER A 23 6.64 -13.09 14.58
C SER A 23 6.57 -13.76 13.20
N LYS A 24 7.59 -13.43 12.39
CA LYS A 24 8.01 -13.95 11.07
C LYS A 24 6.94 -13.98 9.96
N TYR A 25 6.62 -12.78 9.46
CA TYR A 25 5.96 -12.52 8.18
C TYR A 25 4.71 -13.38 7.92
N ASN A 26 3.67 -13.16 8.71
CA ASN A 26 2.33 -13.60 8.32
C ASN A 26 1.90 -12.80 7.08
N ILE A 27 2.19 -13.31 5.89
CA ILE A 27 1.66 -12.81 4.60
C ILE A 27 0.12 -12.71 4.65
N ALA A 28 -0.51 -13.50 5.54
CA ALA A 28 -1.94 -13.44 5.83
C ALA A 28 -2.41 -12.13 6.52
N LEU A 29 -1.51 -11.29 7.04
CA LEU A 29 -1.85 -9.97 7.60
C LEU A 29 -1.92 -8.91 6.49
N PHE A 30 -0.96 -8.95 5.56
CA PHE A 30 -0.91 -7.99 4.46
C PHE A 30 -2.09 -8.21 3.50
N ASN A 31 -2.67 -7.11 3.06
CA ASN A 31 -3.80 -7.07 2.15
C ASN A 31 -3.41 -6.51 0.77
N GLY A 32 -2.12 -6.35 0.49
CA GLY A 32 -1.68 -6.06 -0.87
C GLY A 32 -0.21 -6.32 -1.12
N THR A 33 0.13 -6.27 -2.40
CA THR A 33 1.50 -6.32 -2.88
C THR A 33 1.74 -5.22 -3.90
N LEU A 34 2.94 -4.67 -3.91
CA LEU A 34 3.47 -3.83 -4.97
C LEU A 34 4.67 -4.56 -5.57
N ASP A 35 4.46 -5.12 -6.76
CA ASP A 35 5.45 -5.90 -7.50
C ASP A 35 6.15 -4.99 -8.52
N ILE A 36 7.45 -4.74 -8.36
CA ILE A 36 8.25 -3.87 -9.24
C ILE A 36 9.16 -4.75 -10.08
N HIS A 37 9.07 -4.58 -11.40
CA HIS A 37 9.85 -5.38 -12.34
C HIS A 37 11.36 -5.15 -12.13
N GLY A 38 12.12 -6.23 -11.95
CA GLY A 38 13.57 -6.18 -11.74
C GLY A 38 14.03 -5.78 -10.32
N ALA A 39 13.15 -5.26 -9.47
CA ALA A 39 13.50 -4.79 -8.13
C ALA A 39 12.98 -5.71 -7.01
N GLY A 40 11.75 -6.23 -7.15
CA GLY A 40 11.18 -7.18 -6.20
C GLY A 40 9.75 -6.86 -5.77
N LYS A 41 9.39 -7.26 -4.55
CA LYS A 41 8.03 -7.16 -4.02
C LYS A 41 8.02 -6.39 -2.71
N TRP A 42 7.06 -5.48 -2.59
CA TRP A 42 6.71 -4.79 -1.36
C TRP A 42 5.35 -5.26 -0.86
N LEU A 43 5.20 -5.42 0.44
CA LEU A 43 3.96 -5.79 1.11
C LEU A 43 3.32 -4.56 1.73
N LEU A 44 2.00 -4.50 1.69
CA LEU A 44 1.21 -3.43 2.28
C LEU A 44 0.02 -3.98 3.06
N ASP A 45 -0.30 -3.31 4.16
CA ASP A 45 -1.39 -3.64 5.08
C ASP A 45 -2.21 -2.37 5.29
N LEU A 46 -3.22 -2.19 4.42
CA LEU A 46 -4.14 -1.06 4.45
C LEU A 46 -5.01 -1.14 5.68
N ILE A 47 -4.92 -0.10 6.50
CA ILE A 47 -5.78 0.11 7.65
C ILE A 47 -6.50 1.46 7.51
N PRO A 48 -7.71 1.60 8.05
CA PRO A 48 -8.39 2.88 8.10
C PRO A 48 -7.49 3.98 8.69
N LEU A 49 -7.46 5.16 8.06
CA LEU A 49 -6.55 6.23 8.44
C LEU A 49 -6.83 6.73 9.87
N ASP A 50 -8.09 6.77 10.27
CA ASP A 50 -8.51 7.05 11.65
C ASP A 50 -7.94 6.04 12.66
N GLN A 51 -7.93 4.75 12.33
CA GLN A 51 -7.30 3.71 13.16
C GLN A 51 -5.78 3.87 13.20
N LEU A 52 -5.14 4.32 12.11
CA LEU A 52 -3.72 4.64 12.10
C LEU A 52 -3.40 5.76 13.09
N VAL A 53 -4.22 6.82 13.11
CA VAL A 53 -4.11 7.95 14.06
C VAL A 53 -4.23 7.46 15.50
N MET A 54 -5.19 6.59 15.79
CA MET A 54 -5.35 5.99 17.13
C MET A 54 -4.17 5.10 17.54
N ASN A 55 -3.45 4.52 16.57
CA ASN A 55 -2.30 3.63 16.79
C ASN A 55 -0.94 4.31 16.55
N ARG A 56 -0.87 5.65 16.63
CA ARG A 56 0.34 6.49 16.46
C ARG A 56 1.62 5.89 17.06
N ALA A 57 1.54 5.27 18.24
CA ALA A 57 2.69 4.71 18.96
C ALA A 57 3.45 3.60 18.18
N LYS A 58 2.86 3.04 17.12
CA LYS A 58 3.45 1.97 16.30
C LYS A 58 4.16 2.47 15.03
N LEU A 59 4.27 3.79 14.86
CA LEU A 59 4.88 4.46 13.71
C LEU A 59 6.04 5.35 14.17
N SER A 60 7.04 5.52 13.31
CA SER A 60 7.95 6.66 13.49
C SER A 60 7.14 7.95 13.30
N GLU A 61 7.47 8.97 14.09
CA GLU A 61 6.78 10.26 14.07
C GLU A 61 6.85 10.91 12.68
N GLU A 62 8.01 10.85 12.02
CA GLU A 62 8.23 11.33 10.66
C GLU A 62 7.29 10.68 9.64
N LEU A 63 7.21 9.35 9.61
CA LEU A 63 6.36 8.63 8.67
C LEU A 63 4.87 8.90 8.92
N PHE A 64 4.48 9.04 10.18
CA PHE A 64 3.13 9.45 10.53
C PHE A 64 2.81 10.85 10.02
N THR A 65 3.68 11.83 10.27
CA THR A 65 3.52 13.21 9.79
C THR A 65 3.40 13.25 8.27
N MET A 66 4.29 12.57 7.54
CA MET A 66 4.21 12.51 6.08
C MET A 66 2.88 11.95 5.58
N ILE A 67 2.38 10.84 6.14
CA ILE A 67 1.07 10.27 5.75
C ILE A 67 -0.06 11.26 6.01
N MET A 68 -0.03 11.96 7.15
CA MET A 68 -1.09 12.90 7.54
C MET A 68 -1.07 14.19 6.73
N GLU A 69 0.10 14.73 6.40
CA GLU A 69 0.23 15.92 5.54
C GLU A 69 -0.16 15.57 4.12
N THR A 70 0.39 14.48 3.57
CA THR A 70 0.10 14.07 2.20
C THR A 70 -1.38 13.72 2.01
N SER A 71 -2.04 13.10 3.00
CA SER A 71 -3.48 12.83 2.91
C SER A 71 -4.32 14.11 2.83
N LYS A 72 -3.94 15.18 3.53
CA LYS A 72 -4.62 16.48 3.45
C LYS A 72 -4.38 17.16 2.11
N ASP A 73 -3.16 17.09 1.59
CA ASP A 73 -2.81 17.77 0.35
C ASP A 73 -3.44 17.09 -0.87
N ILE A 74 -3.39 15.76 -0.92
CA ILE A 74 -3.91 14.97 -2.06
C ILE A 74 -5.43 14.80 -1.97
N PHE A 75 -5.99 14.71 -0.76
CA PHE A 75 -7.42 14.41 -0.53
C PHE A 75 -8.12 15.40 0.43
N PRO A 76 -8.08 16.72 0.17
CA PRO A 76 -8.48 17.77 1.12
C PRO A 76 -9.96 17.77 1.52
N LEU A 77 -10.82 17.10 0.75
CA LEU A 77 -12.28 17.03 0.96
C LEU A 77 -12.77 15.65 1.35
N ILE A 78 -11.86 14.69 1.57
CA ILE A 78 -12.19 13.31 1.89
C ILE A 78 -12.12 13.11 3.39
N THR A 79 -13.12 12.42 3.93
CA THR A 79 -13.15 12.13 5.36
C THR A 79 -12.21 10.98 5.69
N THR A 80 -11.56 10.99 6.87
CA THR A 80 -10.49 10.02 7.20
C THR A 80 -10.96 8.56 7.23
N ASN A 81 -12.26 8.32 7.40
CA ASN A 81 -12.91 7.02 7.32
C ASN A 81 -13.12 6.50 5.88
N GLU A 82 -12.95 7.36 4.88
CA GLU A 82 -12.95 6.98 3.45
C GLU A 82 -11.52 6.73 2.92
N LEU A 83 -10.51 6.94 3.76
CA LEU A 83 -9.11 6.73 3.44
C LEU A 83 -8.56 5.51 4.17
N LEU A 84 -7.83 4.67 3.44
CA LEU A 84 -6.98 3.64 4.03
C LEU A 84 -5.52 4.03 3.81
N ALA A 85 -4.65 3.70 4.76
CA ALA A 85 -3.22 3.92 4.63
C ALA A 85 -2.44 2.64 4.94
N ALA A 86 -1.32 2.44 4.24
CA ALA A 86 -0.41 1.36 4.52
C ALA A 86 1.04 1.84 4.46
N ARG A 87 1.89 1.10 5.18
CA ARG A 87 3.34 1.18 5.04
C ARG A 87 3.80 0.16 4.01
N LEU A 88 4.80 0.52 3.22
CA LEU A 88 5.39 -0.36 2.21
C LEU A 88 6.65 -1.02 2.79
N TYR A 89 6.63 -2.35 2.90
CA TYR A 89 7.75 -3.13 3.40
C TYR A 89 8.35 -3.95 2.27
N TYR A 90 9.65 -3.83 2.05
CA TYR A 90 10.33 -4.74 1.13
C TYR A 90 10.22 -6.18 1.65
N TYR A 91 9.92 -7.12 0.76
CA TYR A 91 9.80 -8.55 1.07
C TYR A 91 11.01 -9.32 0.54
N PRO A 92 12.13 -9.36 1.30
CA PRO A 92 13.33 -10.04 0.86
C PRO A 92 13.17 -11.56 0.92
N ALA A 93 13.90 -12.27 0.06
CA ALA A 93 14.02 -13.73 0.12
C ALA A 93 14.54 -14.22 1.49
N SER A 94 15.36 -13.41 2.17
CA SER A 94 15.90 -13.68 3.51
C SER A 94 14.85 -13.65 4.63
N ARG A 95 13.64 -13.12 4.37
CA ARG A 95 12.56 -12.92 5.34
C ARG A 95 13.01 -12.16 6.61
N ARG A 96 14.04 -11.32 6.49
CA ARG A 96 14.45 -10.39 7.57
C ARG A 96 13.49 -9.20 7.62
N LYS A 97 13.27 -8.66 8.81
CA LYS A 97 12.42 -7.48 9.02
C LYS A 97 13.13 -6.25 8.48
N GLU A 98 12.60 -5.66 7.43
CA GLU A 98 13.11 -4.40 6.85
C GLU A 98 12.31 -3.21 7.40
N PRO A 99 12.93 -2.02 7.50
CA PRO A 99 12.18 -0.79 7.71
C PRO A 99 11.19 -0.55 6.56
N ALA A 100 10.19 0.30 6.81
CA ALA A 100 9.30 0.73 5.73
C ALA A 100 10.10 1.59 4.74
N ALA A 101 9.95 1.31 3.45
CA ALA A 101 10.60 2.07 2.36
C ALA A 101 9.68 3.15 1.78
N GLY A 102 8.42 3.21 2.23
CA GLY A 102 7.42 4.13 1.71
C GLY A 102 6.05 3.91 2.34
N PHE A 103 5.05 4.55 1.76
CA PHE A 103 3.65 4.44 2.18
C PHE A 103 2.70 4.54 0.99
N CYS A 104 1.44 4.15 1.20
CA CYS A 104 0.38 4.44 0.27
C CYS A 104 -0.90 4.86 1.01
N ILE A 105 -1.74 5.62 0.31
CA ILE A 105 -3.05 6.09 0.78
C ILE A 105 -4.06 5.74 -0.30
N MET A 106 -5.05 4.94 0.04
CA MET A 106 -6.15 4.56 -0.84
C MET A 106 -7.39 5.39 -0.53
N ASP A 107 -7.92 6.05 -1.56
CA ASP A 107 -9.27 6.62 -1.57
C ASP A 107 -10.24 5.53 -2.01
N VAL A 108 -11.04 5.04 -1.04
CA VAL A 108 -12.00 3.96 -1.27
C VAL A 108 -13.17 4.42 -2.15
N ARG A 109 -13.54 5.70 -2.08
CA ARG A 109 -14.68 6.24 -2.83
C ARG A 109 -14.35 6.38 -4.31
N ARG A 110 -13.16 6.85 -4.64
CA ARG A 110 -12.72 7.05 -6.03
C ARG A 110 -11.97 5.84 -6.59
N ASN A 111 -11.69 4.82 -5.79
CA ASN A 111 -10.85 3.67 -6.16
C ASN A 111 -9.49 4.14 -6.71
N ASN A 112 -8.83 5.06 -6.01
CA ASN A 112 -7.50 5.52 -6.39
C ASN A 112 -6.53 5.23 -5.25
N ILE A 113 -5.27 5.00 -5.59
CA ILE A 113 -4.21 4.82 -4.61
C ILE A 113 -3.04 5.76 -4.90
N PHE A 114 -2.71 6.58 -3.92
CA PHE A 114 -1.48 7.35 -3.90
C PHE A 114 -0.35 6.49 -3.33
N VAL A 115 0.79 6.46 -4.00
CA VAL A 115 1.96 5.64 -3.62
C VAL A 115 3.19 6.53 -3.58
N VAL A 116 3.92 6.46 -2.46
CA VAL A 116 5.27 7.02 -2.32
C VAL A 116 6.19 5.88 -1.90
N LEU A 117 7.19 5.58 -2.74
CA LEU A 117 8.19 4.57 -2.48
C LEU A 117 9.54 5.05 -3.03
N THR A 118 10.53 5.09 -2.15
CA THR A 118 11.91 5.37 -2.52
C THR A 118 12.79 4.29 -1.89
N ASP A 119 13.51 3.54 -2.73
CA ASP A 119 14.44 2.50 -2.28
C ASP A 119 15.71 2.52 -3.14
N ASP A 120 16.71 3.24 -2.65
CA ASP A 120 18.00 3.44 -3.33
C ASP A 120 18.73 2.12 -3.63
N ARG A 121 18.50 1.09 -2.81
CA ARG A 121 19.12 -0.24 -2.98
C ARG A 121 18.75 -0.87 -4.31
N PHE A 122 17.56 -0.54 -4.82
CA PHE A 122 17.01 -1.09 -6.05
C PHE A 122 16.80 -0.01 -7.12
N ASN A 123 17.26 1.24 -6.89
CA ASN A 123 17.02 2.40 -7.75
C ASN A 123 15.52 2.61 -8.05
N VAL A 124 14.69 2.45 -7.01
CA VAL A 124 13.24 2.62 -7.11
C VAL A 124 12.84 4.00 -6.61
N ASP A 125 12.08 4.70 -7.44
CA ASP A 125 11.40 5.95 -7.11
C ASP A 125 10.00 5.90 -7.75
N ILE A 126 8.96 5.90 -6.93
CA ILE A 126 7.55 5.92 -7.31
C ILE A 126 6.87 6.99 -6.46
N ASN A 127 6.29 7.99 -7.12
CA ASN A 127 5.48 9.01 -6.47
C ASN A 127 4.31 9.37 -7.40
N GLY A 128 3.09 9.03 -7.01
CA GLY A 128 1.92 9.37 -7.81
C GLY A 128 0.63 8.68 -7.39
N ILE A 129 -0.48 9.13 -8.00
CA ILE A 129 -1.81 8.55 -7.79
C ILE A 129 -2.15 7.65 -8.97
N TYR A 130 -2.58 6.43 -8.69
CA TYR A 130 -2.92 5.42 -9.68
C TYR A 130 -4.38 4.98 -9.51
N PRO A 131 -5.16 4.91 -10.60
CA PRO A 131 -6.51 4.36 -10.54
C PRO A 131 -6.45 2.84 -10.34
N LEU A 132 -7.31 2.35 -9.46
CA LEU A 132 -7.52 0.93 -9.18
C LEU A 132 -8.68 0.41 -10.02
N ASN A 133 -8.42 -0.66 -10.76
CA ASN A 133 -9.43 -1.41 -11.48
C ASN A 133 -9.88 -2.59 -10.62
N THR A 134 -11.20 -2.70 -10.42
CA THR A 134 -11.80 -3.89 -9.79
C THR A 134 -11.64 -5.10 -10.69
N ILE A 135 -11.17 -6.22 -10.16
CA ILE A 135 -11.12 -7.48 -10.90
C ILE A 135 -12.31 -8.35 -10.52
N THR A 136 -13.23 -8.51 -11.46
CA THR A 136 -14.23 -9.57 -11.41
C THR A 136 -13.64 -10.81 -12.07
N ALA A 137 -13.09 -11.73 -11.30
CA ALA A 137 -12.78 -13.05 -11.81
C ALA A 137 -13.32 -14.14 -10.89
N GLU A 138 -14.17 -15.01 -11.45
CA GLU A 138 -14.48 -16.31 -10.88
C GLU A 138 -13.36 -17.27 -11.30
N LYS A 139 -12.40 -17.56 -10.41
CA LYS A 139 -11.55 -18.75 -10.58
C LYS A 139 -11.60 -19.60 -9.33
N GLN A 140 -12.08 -20.82 -9.52
CA GLN A 140 -12.02 -21.89 -8.53
C GLN A 140 -10.57 -22.08 -8.05
N GLY A 141 -10.32 -21.83 -6.77
CA GLY A 141 -9.12 -22.28 -6.05
C GLY A 141 -7.90 -21.35 -6.02
N ARG A 142 -7.92 -20.15 -6.61
CA ARG A 142 -6.81 -19.17 -6.46
C ARG A 142 -7.29 -17.88 -5.78
N LYS A 143 -6.47 -17.32 -4.88
CA LYS A 143 -6.71 -16.00 -4.30
C LYS A 143 -6.48 -14.95 -5.38
N ILE A 144 -7.56 -14.37 -5.89
CA ILE A 144 -7.53 -13.29 -6.88
C ILE A 144 -7.49 -11.96 -6.12
N ALA A 145 -6.80 -10.97 -6.66
CA ALA A 145 -6.84 -9.61 -6.13
C ALA A 145 -8.20 -8.98 -6.44
N ASP A 146 -8.76 -8.25 -5.49
CA ASP A 146 -10.01 -7.53 -5.68
C ASP A 146 -9.78 -6.25 -6.50
N PHE A 147 -8.61 -5.63 -6.34
CA PHE A 147 -8.21 -4.43 -7.07
C PHE A 147 -6.79 -4.53 -7.61
N ILE A 148 -6.57 -3.94 -8.80
CA ILE A 148 -5.23 -3.77 -9.41
C ILE A 148 -5.00 -2.35 -9.90
N ALA A 149 -3.80 -1.85 -9.63
CA ALA A 149 -3.20 -0.72 -10.34
C ALA A 149 -1.86 -1.16 -10.96
N SER A 150 -1.46 -0.57 -12.08
CA SER A 150 -0.13 -0.76 -12.65
C SER A 150 0.42 0.59 -13.11
N SER A 151 1.72 0.68 -13.35
CA SER A 151 2.33 1.86 -13.99
C SER A 151 1.90 2.08 -15.44
N GLU A 152 1.22 1.10 -16.05
CA GLU A 152 0.56 1.24 -17.35
C GLU A 152 -0.74 2.05 -17.23
N ASN A 153 -1.34 2.10 -16.04
CA ASN A 153 -2.38 3.08 -15.74
C ASN A 153 -1.65 4.41 -15.52
N ASP A 154 -1.71 5.32 -16.50
CA ASP A 154 -1.07 6.63 -16.34
C ASP A 154 -1.50 7.27 -15.01
N PRO A 155 -0.54 7.81 -14.22
CA PRO A 155 -0.87 8.42 -12.95
C PRO A 155 -1.77 9.63 -13.19
N ILE A 156 -2.80 9.78 -12.36
CA ILE A 156 -3.65 10.96 -12.39
C ILE A 156 -2.96 12.13 -11.70
N ALA A 157 -3.32 13.35 -12.12
CA ALA A 157 -2.80 14.56 -11.48
C ALA A 157 -3.14 14.55 -9.98
N ALA A 158 -2.11 14.79 -9.18
CA ALA A 158 -2.20 14.94 -7.73
C ALA A 158 -2.86 16.25 -7.33
#